data_AF-A0A8D5UET1-F1
#
_entry.id   AF-A0A8D5UET1-F1
#
_cell.length_a   1.000
_cell.length_b   1.000
_cell.length_c   1.000
_cell.angle_alpha   90.00
_cell.angle_beta   90.00
_cell.angle_gamma   90.00
#
_symmetry.space_group_name_H-M   'P 1'
#
loop_
_entity.id
_entity.type
_entity.pdbx_description
1 polymer ?
#
loop_
_entity_poly.entity_id
_entity_poly.type
_entity_poly.pdbx_seq_one_letter_code
_entity_poly.pdbx_strand_id
1 'polypeptide(L)' 'MGLEFEGKRYDVGDKLGYIQAMIEFSLKRKDLKDDVMMYLQTLWHDIAGCHKG' A
#
# COMPACT_ATOMS: atom_id res chain seq x y z
N MET A 1 -17.10 28.07 -13.16
CA MET A 1 -16.32 26.94 -13.69
C MET A 1 -15.41 26.47 -12.57
N GLY A 2 -15.80 25.43 -11.85
CA GLY A 2 -14.97 24.82 -10.82
C GLY A 2 -14.05 23.80 -11.48
N LEU A 3 -12.75 23.92 -11.23
CA LEU A 3 -11.78 22.89 -11.63
C LEU A 3 -12.06 21.66 -10.78
N GLU A 4 -12.59 20.59 -11.39
CA GLU A 4 -12.68 19.29 -10.74
C GLU A 4 -11.24 18.80 -10.53
N PHE A 5 -10.80 18.82 -9.28
CA PHE A 5 -9.51 18.27 -8.89
C PHE A 5 -9.57 16.75 -9.06
N GLU A 6 -9.08 16.23 -10.18
CA GLU A 6 -8.77 14.80 -10.42
C GLU A 6 -7.54 14.34 -9.62
N GLY A 7 -7.44 14.75 -8.35
CA GLY A 7 -6.51 14.17 -7.40
C GLY A 7 -7.29 13.24 -6.50
N LYS A 8 -6.87 11.97 -6.35
CA LYS A 8 -7.36 11.13 -5.25
C LYS A 8 -7.25 11.95 -3.95
N ARG A 9 -8.39 12.34 -3.39
CA ARG A 9 -8.44 12.96 -2.08
C ARG A 9 -8.13 11.88 -1.08
N TYR A 10 -6.86 11.79 -0.69
CA TYR A 10 -6.48 11.12 0.54
C TYR A 10 -6.96 12.03 1.66
N ASP A 11 -8.16 11.76 2.19
CA ASP A 11 -8.62 12.45 3.39
C ASP A 11 -7.55 12.28 4.46
N VAL A 12 -6.98 13.39 4.94
CA VAL A 12 -5.92 13.42 5.96
C VAL A 12 -6.32 12.76 7.29
N GLY A 13 -7.58 12.30 7.42
CA GLY A 13 -8.10 11.52 8.54
C GLY A 13 -8.17 10.00 8.31
N ASP A 14 -7.93 9.49 7.10
CA ASP A 14 -8.01 8.05 6.82
C ASP A 14 -6.64 7.37 7.03
N LYS A 15 -6.52 6.71 8.19
CA LYS A 15 -5.32 5.94 8.58
C LYS A 15 -4.96 4.88 7.53
N LEU A 16 -5.95 4.33 6.82
CA LEU A 16 -5.70 3.36 5.77
C LEU A 16 -5.03 4.01 4.55
N GLY A 17 -5.52 5.18 4.12
CA GLY A 17 -4.92 5.96 3.04
C GLY A 17 -3.45 6.32 3.30
N TYR A 18 -3.10 6.65 4.55
CA TYR A 18 -1.70 6.88 4.93
C TYR A 18 -0.83 5.63 4.73
N ILE A 19 -1.29 4.47 5.20
CA ILE A 19 -0.56 3.20 5.07
C ILE A 19 -0.41 2.83 3.59
N GLN A 20 -1.47 2.99 2.79
CA GLN A 20 -1.44 2.74 1.35
C GLN A 20 -0.41 3.63 0.64
N ALA A 21 -0.38 4.93 0.93
CA ALA A 21 0.58 5.86 0.33
C ALA A 21 2.04 5.48 0.68
N MET A 22 2.29 5.07 1.93
CA MET A 22 3.61 4.62 2.36
C MET A 22 4.07 3.35 1.62
N ILE A 23 3.18 2.37 1.43
CA ILE A 23 3.47 1.15 0.66
C ILE A 23 3.71 1.48 -0.82
N GLU A 24 2.87 2.31 -1.43
CA GLU A 24 3.06 2.72 -2.83
C GLU A 24 4.38 3.48 -3.04
N PHE A 25 4.76 4.34 -2.08
CA PHE A 25 6.00 5.09 -2.16
C PHE A 25 7.24 4.21 -2.01
N SER A 26 7.21 3.24 -1.08
CA SER A 26 8.32 2.33 -0.87
C SER A 26 8.53 1.40 -2.07
N LEU A 27 7.46 0.97 -2.75
CA LEU A 27 7.55 0.17 -3.99
C LEU A 27 8.11 0.94 -5.20
N LYS A 28 8.10 2.28 -5.17
CA LYS A 28 8.70 3.13 -6.21
C LYS A 28 10.22 3.34 -6.01
N ARG A 29 10.74 3.05 -4.82
CA ARG A 29 12.15 3.22 -4.47
C ARG A 29 12.96 1.98 -4.87
N LYS A 30 13.95 2.16 -5.75
CA LYS A 30 14.77 1.05 -6.27
C LYS A 30 15.53 0.30 -5.17
N ASP A 31 15.88 0.98 -4.09
CA ASP A 31 16.59 0.44 -2.92
C ASP A 31 15.70 -0.30 -1.92
N LEU A 32 14.38 -0.14 -2.00
CA LEU A 32 13.43 -0.73 -1.03
C LEU A 32 12.35 -1.61 -1.67
N LYS A 33 12.14 -1.49 -2.99
CA LYS A 33 11.07 -2.17 -3.70
C LYS A 33 11.08 -3.68 -3.48
N ASP A 34 12.25 -4.31 -3.63
CA ASP A 34 12.37 -5.76 -3.59
C ASP A 34 12.10 -6.30 -2.18
N ASP A 35 12.66 -5.66 -1.15
CA ASP A 35 12.44 -6.00 0.25
C ASP A 35 10.97 -5.85 0.65
N VAL A 36 10.33 -4.74 0.25
CA VAL A 36 8.91 -4.49 0.55
C VAL A 36 8.02 -5.48 -0.19
N MET A 37 8.31 -5.78 -1.45
CA MET A 37 7.54 -6.74 -2.23
C MET A 37 7.62 -8.14 -1.62
N MET A 38 8.82 -8.57 -1.22
CA MET A 38 9.03 -9.85 -0.54
C MET A 38 8.25 -9.91 0.77
N TYR A 39 8.32 -8.85 1.59
CA TYR A 39 7.56 -8.77 2.83
C TYR A 39 6.04 -8.88 2.61
N LEU A 40 5.49 -8.16 1.62
CA LEU A 40 4.05 -8.21 1.31
C LEU A 40 3.60 -9.60 0.85
N GLN A 41 4.43 -10.32 0.08
CA GLN A 41 4.15 -11.70 -0.31
C GLN A 41 4.14 -12.64 0.90
N THR A 42 5.13 -12.55 1.77
CA THR A 42 5.17 -13.33 3.02
C THR A 42 3.95 -13.04 3.88
N LEU A 43 3.62 -11.76 4.08
CA LEU A 43 2.44 -11.34 4.85
C LEU A 43 1.14 -11.89 4.24
N TRP A 44 1.00 -11.87 2.91
CA TRP A 44 -0.15 -12.44 2.23
C TRP A 44 -0.22 -13.96 2.45
N HIS A 45 0.89 -14.67 2.36
CA HIS A 45 0.96 -16.10 2.63
C HIS A 45 0.61 -16.43 4.08
N ASP A 46 1.04 -15.63 5.05
CA ASP A 46 0.75 -15.84 6.47
C ASP A 46 -0.73 -15.60 6.78
N ILE A 47 -1.32 -14.54 6.21
CA ILE A 47 -2.74 -14.21 6.40
C ILE A 47 -3.64 -15.19 5.64
N ALA A 48 -3.33 -15.50 4.37
CA ALA A 48 -4.11 -16.42 3.54
C ALA A 48 -3.88 -17.90 3.92
N GLY A 49 -2.79 -18.20 4.62
CA GLY A 49 -2.36 -19.55 5.02
C GLY A 49 -3.19 -20.20 6.13
N CYS A 50 -4.14 -19.49 6.75
CA CYS A 50 -4.99 -20.04 7.80
C CYS A 50 -6.09 -21.02 7.31
N HIS A 51 -6.02 -21.53 6.07
CA HIS A 51 -6.92 -22.58 5.57
C HIS A 51 -6.22 -23.66 4.74
N LYS A 52 -5.12 -24.19 5.27
CA LYS A 52 -4.52 -25.46 4.83
C LYS A 52 -4.41 -26.41 6.03
N GLY A 53 -5.57 -26.79 6.55
CA GLY A 53 -5.77 -27.95 7.43
C GLY A 53 -6.72 -28.91 6.75
#